data_AF-A0A140HMU3-F1
#
_entry.id   AF-A0A140HMU3-F1
#
_cell.length_a   1.000
_cell.length_b   1.000
_cell.length_c   1.000
_cell.angle_alpha   90.00
_cell.angle_beta   90.00
_cell.angle_gamma   90.00
#
_symmetry.space_group_name_H-M   'P 1'
#
loop_
_entity.id
_entity.type
_entity.pdbx_description
1 polymer ?
#
loop_
_entity_poly.entity_id
_entity_poly.type
_entity_poly.pdbx_seq_one_letter_code
_entity_poly.pdbx_strand_id
1 'polypeptide(L)'
;EHVIIQAEFYLNPDKSGEFMFDFDGDEIFHVDLEKKETVWRLEEFGRFASFEAQGALANIAVDKANLDIMIKRSNHTPNTN
;
A
#
# COMPACT_ATOMS: atom_id res chain seq x y z
N GLU A 1 -1.59 -1.46 -25.09
CA GLU A 1 -2.51 -1.83 -23.99
C GLU A 1 -1.93 -1.22 -22.73
N HIS A 2 -2.76 -0.72 -21.82
CA HIS A 2 -2.33 -0.04 -20.60
C HIS A 2 -2.70 -0.90 -19.39
N VAL A 3 -1.92 -0.82 -18.31
CA VAL A 3 -2.11 -1.58 -17.08
C VAL A 3 -2.15 -0.63 -15.89
N ILE A 4 -3.15 -0.81 -15.02
CA ILE A 4 -3.23 -0.16 -13.72
C ILE A 4 -3.04 -1.22 -12.65
N ILE A 5 -2.17 -0.96 -11.68
CA ILE A 5 -1.91 -1.86 -10.56
C ILE A 5 -2.17 -1.11 -9.26
N GLN A 6 -2.97 -1.71 -8.38
CA GLN A 6 -2.96 -1.37 -6.96
C GLN A 6 -1.92 -2.26 -6.29
N ALA A 7 -0.93 -1.66 -5.64
CA ALA A 7 0.10 -2.37 -4.91
C ALA A 7 0.07 -1.99 -3.43
N GLU A 8 0.12 -3.00 -2.57
CA GLU A 8 0.12 -2.84 -1.12
C GLU A 8 1.06 -3.87 -0.47
N PHE A 9 1.70 -3.48 0.63
CA PHE A 9 2.47 -4.40 1.44
C PHE A 9 2.42 -4.03 2.92
N TYR A 10 2.71 -5.02 3.77
CA TYR A 10 2.99 -4.83 5.19
C TYR A 10 4.24 -5.62 5.57
N LEU A 11 5.07 -5.06 6.44
CA LEU A 11 6.35 -5.63 6.86
C LEU A 11 6.45 -5.72 8.38
N ASN A 12 6.88 -6.89 8.85
CA ASN A 12 7.27 -7.14 10.24
C ASN A 12 8.77 -7.48 10.28
N PRO A 13 9.53 -7.04 11.31
CA PRO A 13 9.06 -6.43 12.56
C PRO A 13 8.88 -4.91 12.52
N ASP A 14 9.22 -4.26 11.40
CA ASP A 14 9.27 -2.80 11.29
C ASP A 14 7.91 -2.11 11.43
N LYS A 15 6.82 -2.88 11.28
CA LYS A 15 5.42 -2.39 11.30
C LYS A 15 5.18 -1.30 10.26
N SER A 16 5.93 -1.34 9.16
CA SER A 16 5.75 -0.47 8.00
C SER A 16 4.79 -1.11 7.01
N GLY A 17 4.11 -0.27 6.25
CA GLY A 17 3.28 -0.70 5.13
C GLY A 17 3.14 0.44 4.14
N GLU A 18 2.72 0.10 2.93
CA GLU A 18 2.54 1.06 1.85
C GLU A 18 1.33 0.66 1.02
N PHE A 19 0.67 1.67 0.47
CA PHE A 19 -0.45 1.51 -0.46
C PHE A 19 -0.28 2.53 -1.58
N MET A 20 -0.30 2.07 -2.83
CA MET A 20 -0.15 2.93 -4.00
C MET A 20 -0.90 2.43 -5.23
N PHE A 21 -1.12 3.32 -6.19
CA PHE A 21 -1.60 3.01 -7.53
C PHE A 21 -0.54 3.33 -8.57
N ASP A 22 -0.33 2.40 -9.49
CA ASP A 22 0.60 2.45 -10.62
C ASP A 22 -0.17 2.47 -11.94
N PHE A 23 0.33 3.20 -12.93
CA PHE A 23 -0.10 3.17 -14.32
C PHE A 23 1.11 2.97 -15.22
N ASP A 24 1.17 1.85 -15.94
CA ASP A 24 2.26 1.48 -16.86
C ASP A 24 3.68 1.57 -16.24
N GLY A 25 3.82 1.38 -14.93
CA GLY A 25 5.10 1.49 -14.21
C GLY A 25 5.39 2.84 -13.56
N ASP A 26 4.50 3.83 -13.73
CA ASP A 26 4.57 5.12 -13.06
C ASP A 26 3.54 5.22 -11.91
N GLU A 27 4.00 5.70 -10.75
CA GLU A 27 3.12 5.98 -9.63
C GLU A 27 2.11 7.09 -9.96
N ILE A 28 0.82 6.83 -9.70
CA ILE A 28 -0.25 7.82 -9.73
C ILE A 28 -0.34 8.54 -8.38
N PHE A 29 -0.44 7.78 -7.29
CA PHE A 29 -0.47 8.26 -5.91
C PHE A 29 -0.10 7.14 -4.92
N HIS A 30 0.29 7.54 -3.71
CA HIS A 30 0.33 6.68 -2.53
C HIS A 30 -0.47 7.29 -1.36
N VAL A 31 -0.67 6.52 -0.30
CA VAL A 31 -1.27 7.02 0.94
C VAL A 31 -0.21 7.15 2.04
N ASP A 32 -0.07 8.36 2.59
CA ASP A 32 0.67 8.57 3.82
C ASP A 32 -0.18 8.01 4.97
N LEU A 33 0.20 6.84 5.49
CA LEU A 33 -0.57 6.13 6.51
C LEU A 33 -0.57 6.85 7.88
N GLU A 34 0.44 7.67 8.16
CA GLU A 34 0.54 8.42 9.41
C GLU A 34 -0.37 9.66 9.37
N LYS A 35 -0.29 10.43 8.27
CA LYS A 35 -1.14 11.61 8.06
C LYS A 35 -2.56 11.24 7.64
N LYS A 36 -2.77 10.01 7.14
CA LYS A 36 -4.03 9.51 6.58
C LYS A 36 -4.49 10.34 5.38
N GLU A 37 -3.54 10.63 4.50
CA GLU A 37 -3.73 11.52 3.35
C GLU A 37 -3.27 10.86 2.05
N THR A 38 -3.98 11.16 0.97
CA THR A 38 -3.59 10.75 -0.39
C THR A 38 -2.54 11.72 -0.91
N VAL A 39 -1.38 11.20 -1.30
CA VAL A 39 -0.26 11.97 -1.85
C VAL A 39 -0.16 11.65 -3.33
N TRP A 40 -0.51 12.62 -4.17
CA TRP A 40 -0.41 12.50 -5.62
C TRP A 40 1.03 12.63 -6.09
N ARG A 41 1.46 11.77 -7.01
CA ARG A 41 2.81 11.85 -7.60
C ARG A 41 3.05 13.17 -8.33
N LEU A 42 2.02 13.64 -9.03
CA LEU A 42 1.91 14.97 -9.62
C LEU A 42 0.67 15.66 -9.04
N GLU A 43 0.84 16.85 -8.45
CA GLU A 43 -0.26 17.59 -7.80
C GLU A 43 -1.46 17.83 -8.73
N GLU A 44 -1.22 17.93 -10.05
CA GLU A 44 -2.28 18.14 -11.04
C GLU A 44 -3.27 16.98 -11.13
N PHE A 45 -2.87 15.74 -10.82
CA PHE A 45 -3.78 14.60 -10.81
C PHE A 45 -4.88 14.76 -9.75
N GLY A 46 -4.55 15.33 -8.59
CA GLY A 46 -5.50 15.65 -7.52
C GLY A 46 -6.54 16.72 -7.87
N ARG A 47 -6.40 17.39 -9.02
CA ARG A 47 -7.41 18.31 -9.53
C ARG A 47 -8.52 17.60 -10.30
N PHE A 48 -8.25 16.40 -10.83
CA PHE A 48 -9.16 15.64 -11.67
C PHE A 48 -9.71 14.40 -10.97
N ALA A 49 -8.99 13.87 -9.99
CA ALA A 49 -9.36 12.68 -9.25
C ALA A 49 -9.18 12.89 -7.73
N SER A 50 -9.88 12.07 -6.96
CA SER A 50 -9.76 12.01 -5.51
C SER A 50 -9.72 10.54 -5.07
N PHE A 51 -9.09 10.28 -3.94
CA PHE A 51 -9.07 8.98 -3.30
C PHE A 51 -9.22 9.15 -1.79
N GLU A 52 -10.06 8.32 -1.18
CA GLU A 52 -10.29 8.33 0.26
C GLU A 52 -9.24 7.46 0.98
N ALA A 53 -8.26 8.10 1.62
CA ALA A 53 -7.16 7.45 2.32
C ALA A 53 -7.60 6.43 3.38
N GLN A 54 -8.82 6.57 3.92
CA GLN A 54 -9.38 5.62 4.89
C GLN A 54 -9.54 4.20 4.32
N GLY A 55 -9.77 4.06 3.01
CA GLY A 55 -9.80 2.76 2.34
C GLY A 55 -8.46 2.03 2.40
N ALA A 56 -7.36 2.75 2.15
CA ALA A 56 -6.01 2.19 2.21
C ALA A 56 -5.65 1.72 3.64
N LEU A 57 -6.02 2.49 4.67
CA LEU A 57 -5.80 2.09 6.07
C LEU A 57 -6.53 0.78 6.43
N ALA A 58 -7.72 0.58 5.88
CA ALA A 58 -8.46 -0.66 6.07
C ALA A 58 -7.77 -1.85 5.38
N ASN A 59 -7.26 -1.65 4.16
CA ASN A 59 -6.48 -2.67 3.45
C ASN A 59 -5.20 -3.05 4.21
N ILE A 60 -4.42 -2.07 4.67
CA ILE A 60 -3.19 -2.32 5.44
C ILE A 60 -3.48 -3.07 6.74
N ALA A 61 -4.62 -2.83 7.40
CA ALA A 61 -5.02 -3.60 8.58
C ALA A 61 -5.29 -5.08 8.24
N VAL A 62 -5.88 -5.35 7.07
CA VAL A 62 -6.09 -6.71 6.54
C VAL A 62 -4.76 -7.35 6.15
N ASP A 63 -3.86 -6.63 5.48
CA ASP A 63 -2.53 -7.12 5.11
C ASP A 63 -1.68 -7.50 6.31
N LYS A 64 -1.71 -6.68 7.37
CA LYS A 64 -1.10 -7.02 8.64
C LYS A 64 -1.65 -8.34 9.19
N ALA A 65 -2.97 -8.50 9.23
CA ALA A 65 -3.59 -9.72 9.74
C ALA A 65 -3.23 -10.94 8.88
N ASN A 66 -3.18 -10.78 7.56
CA ASN A 66 -2.76 -11.81 6.63
C ASN A 66 -1.28 -12.18 6.82
N LEU A 67 -0.40 -11.20 7.00
CA LEU A 67 1.01 -11.42 7.28
C LEU A 67 1.21 -12.21 8.58
N ASP A 68 0.48 -11.86 9.65
CA ASP A 68 0.53 -12.58 10.93
C ASP A 68 0.11 -14.06 10.78
N ILE A 69 -0.81 -14.36 9.86
CA ILE A 69 -1.19 -15.74 9.49
C ILE A 69 -0.08 -16.41 8.67
N MET A 70 0.47 -15.73 7.68
CA MET A 70 1.50 -16.26 6.77
C MET A 70 2.82 -16.56 7.48
N ILE A 71 3.23 -15.74 8.45
CA ILE A 71 4.39 -16.00 9.31
C ILE A 71 4.20 -17.34 10.06
N LYS A 72 3.01 -17.58 10.62
CA LYS A 72 2.72 -18.85 11.32
C LYS A 72 2.74 -20.04 10.36
N ARG A 73 2.11 -19.91 9.19
CA ARG A 73 2.03 -20.96 8.16
C ARG A 73 3.40 -21.34 7.60
N SER A 74 4.31 -20.38 7.48
CA SER A 74 5.67 -20.56 6.95
C SER A 74 6.69 -20.97 8.02
N ASN A 75 6.25 -21.43 9.18
CA ASN A 75 7.11 -21.78 10.31
C ASN A 75 8.06 -20.65 10.73
N HIS A 76 7.59 -19.40 10.64
CA HIS A 76 8.33 -18.20 11.04
C HIS A 76 9.63 -18.01 10.27
N THR A 77 9.67 -18.43 9.00
CA THR A 77 10.81 -18.18 8.12
C THR A 77 10.94 -16.67 7.89
N PRO A 78 12.07 -16.03 8.26
CA PRO A 78 12.23 -14.59 8.11
C PRO A 78 12.48 -14.18 6.66
N ASN A 79 12.19 -12.92 6.33
CA ASN A 79 12.69 -12.32 5.10
C ASN A 79 14.22 -12.18 5.17
N THR A 80 14.92 -12.45 4.07
CA THR A 80 16.40 -12.45 3.99
C THR A 80 16.96 -11.41 3.02
N ASN A 81 16.12 -10.54 2.47
CA ASN A 81 16.53 -9.46 1.57
C ASN A 81 17.15 -8.28 2.30
#